data_AF-L9XBT5-F1
#
_entry.id   AF-L9XBT5-F1
#
_cell.length_a   1.000
_cell.length_b   1.000
_cell.length_c   1.000
_cell.angle_alpha   90.00
_cell.angle_beta   90.00
_cell.angle_gamma   90.00
#
_symmetry.space_group_name_H-M   'P 1'
#
loop_
_entity.id
_entity.type
_entity.pdbx_description
1 polymer ?
#
loop_
_entity_poly.entity_id
_entity_poly.type
_entity_poly.pdbx_seq_one_letter_code
_entity_poly.pdbx_strand_id
1 'polypeptide(L)' 'MAKSQSSPSDGADRQLLAALDGRPCSYCSAGTLERAVYKGNEAVVCDSCDTPQAQLW' A
#
# COMPACT_ATOMS: atom_id res chain seq x y z
N MET A 1 6.17 -24.05 20.87
CA MET A 1 6.01 -22.70 20.29
C MET A 1 5.45 -22.85 18.87
N ALA A 2 4.30 -22.27 18.56
CA ALA A 2 3.73 -22.34 17.20
C ALA A 2 4.44 -21.31 16.32
N LYS A 3 5.17 -21.79 15.29
CA LYS A 3 5.79 -20.91 14.30
C LYS A 3 4.77 -20.73 13.19
N SER A 4 3.96 -19.67 13.30
CA SER A 4 3.08 -19.20 12.23
C SER A 4 3.94 -18.90 11.02
N GLN A 5 3.88 -19.78 10.01
CA GLN A 5 4.51 -19.55 8.73
C GLN A 5 3.61 -18.59 7.96
N SER A 6 3.75 -17.30 8.21
CA SER A 6 3.37 -16.28 7.23
C SER A 6 4.32 -16.46 6.05
N SER A 7 3.77 -16.64 4.84
CA SER A 7 4.57 -16.73 3.62
C SER A 7 5.51 -15.51 3.54
N PRO A 8 6.78 -15.67 3.11
CA PRO A 8 7.74 -14.57 3.04
C PRO A 8 7.25 -13.40 2.17
N SER A 9 6.34 -13.67 1.23
CA SER A 9 5.70 -12.65 0.39
C SER A 9 4.82 -11.69 1.18
N ASP A 10 3.94 -12.17 2.05
CA ASP A 10 2.98 -11.34 2.82
C ASP A 10 3.67 -10.27 3.67
N GLY A 11 4.81 -10.62 4.28
CA GLY A 11 5.63 -9.67 5.04
C GLY A 11 6.34 -8.64 4.16
N ALA A 12 6.73 -9.00 2.94
CA ALA A 12 7.36 -8.08 1.99
C ALA A 12 6.32 -7.11 1.39
N ASP A 13 5.14 -7.63 1.08
CA ASP A 13 4.00 -6.90 0.53
C ASP A 13 3.51 -5.82 1.49
N ARG A 14 3.37 -6.16 2.78
CA ARG A 14 2.98 -5.19 3.81
C ARG A 14 4.04 -4.12 4.08
N GLN A 15 5.33 -4.48 3.94
CA GLN A 15 6.43 -3.52 4.02
C GLN A 15 6.44 -2.57 2.82
N LEU A 16 6.10 -3.04 1.62
CA LEU A 16 5.96 -2.20 0.44
C LEU A 16 4.87 -1.13 0.65
N LEU A 17 3.68 -1.53 1.13
CA LEU A 17 2.62 -0.56 1.43
C LEU A 17 3.07 0.45 2.49
N ALA A 18 3.75 0.00 3.55
CA ALA A 18 4.28 0.90 4.58
C ALA A 18 5.36 1.86 4.08
N ALA A 19 6.16 1.46 3.09
CA ALA A 19 7.22 2.31 2.51
C ALA A 19 6.68 3.40 1.58
N LEU A 20 5.49 3.19 1.02
CA LEU A 20 4.80 4.12 0.13
C LEU A 20 3.85 5.07 0.88
N ASP A 21 3.34 4.65 2.04
CA ASP A 21 2.52 5.49 2.93
C ASP A 21 3.26 6.79 3.31
N GLY A 22 2.58 7.94 3.16
CA GLY A 22 3.12 9.27 3.40
C GLY A 22 4.03 9.83 2.31
N ARG A 23 4.25 9.12 1.19
CA ARG A 23 5.03 9.64 0.05
C ARG A 23 4.18 10.59 -0.80
N PRO A 24 4.76 11.59 -1.48
CA PRO A 24 4.02 12.38 -2.45
C PRO A 24 3.54 11.51 -3.61
N CYS A 25 2.38 11.83 -4.15
CA CYS A 25 1.86 11.14 -5.33
C CYS A 25 2.76 11.41 -6.54
N SER A 26 3.11 10.35 -7.29
CA SER A 26 3.87 10.49 -8.54
C SER A 26 3.02 10.97 -9.72
N TYR A 27 1.68 10.93 -9.59
CA TYR A 27 0.75 11.29 -10.65
C TYR A 27 0.26 12.74 -10.54
N CYS A 28 0.00 13.21 -9.32
CA CYS A 28 -0.38 14.60 -9.05
C CYS A 28 0.58 15.25 -8.04
N SER A 29 0.77 16.56 -8.13
CA SER A 29 1.66 17.28 -7.20
C SER A 29 0.99 17.71 -5.89
N ALA A 30 -0.31 17.43 -5.74
CA ALA A 30 -1.13 17.93 -4.63
C ALA A 30 -1.37 16.89 -3.53
N GLY A 31 -1.35 15.60 -3.90
CA GLY A 31 -1.74 14.51 -3.00
C GLY A 31 -0.56 13.76 -2.40
N THR A 32 -0.86 13.09 -1.30
CA THR A 32 0.01 12.15 -0.61
C THR A 32 -0.59 10.76 -0.70
N LEU A 33 0.29 9.77 -0.72
CA LEU A 33 -0.07 8.36 -0.72
C LEU A 33 -0.47 7.94 0.70
N GLU A 34 -1.63 7.33 0.85
CA GLU A 34 -2.11 6.76 2.11
C GLU A 34 -2.55 5.30 1.95
N ARG A 35 -2.45 4.52 3.02
CA ARG A 35 -3.00 3.16 3.05
C ARG A 35 -4.52 3.18 3.00
N ALA A 36 -5.07 2.53 1.98
CA ALA A 36 -6.49 2.39 1.75
C ALA A 36 -6.83 0.97 1.25
N VAL A 37 -8.12 0.72 1.02
CA VAL A 37 -8.59 -0.48 0.34
C VAL A 37 -9.03 -0.11 -1.06
N TYR A 38 -8.34 -0.64 -2.07
CA TYR A 38 -8.71 -0.47 -3.46
C TYR A 38 -9.30 -1.78 -3.97
N LYS A 39 -10.53 -1.75 -4.50
CA LYS A 39 -11.23 -2.93 -5.06
C LYS A 39 -11.21 -4.17 -4.16
N GLY A 40 -11.28 -3.99 -2.84
CA GLY A 40 -11.31 -5.08 -1.87
C GLY A 40 -9.94 -5.57 -1.37
N ASN A 41 -8.83 -5.04 -1.90
CA ASN A 41 -7.50 -5.39 -1.44
C ASN A 41 -6.78 -4.21 -0.79
N GLU A 42 -5.86 -4.49 0.12
CA GLU A 42 -4.98 -3.48 0.71
C GLU A 42 -4.12 -2.83 -0.38
N ALA A 43 -4.12 -1.49 -0.36
CA ALA A 43 -3.47 -0.67 -1.34
C ALA A 43 -2.91 0.59 -0.71
N VAL A 44 -2.06 1.27 -1.46
CA VAL A 44 -1.68 2.65 -1.19
C VAL A 44 -2.24 3.50 -2.31
N VAL A 45 -3.10 4.46 -1.94
CA VAL A 45 -3.89 5.28 -2.85
C VAL A 45 -3.62 6.74 -2.53
N CYS A 46 -3.60 7.58 -3.55
CA CYS A 46 -3.47 9.02 -3.37
C CYS A 46 -4.76 9.63 -2.78
N ASP A 47 -4.65 10.41 -1.71
CA ASP A 47 -5.79 11.08 -1.05
C ASP A 47 -6.47 12.13 -1.94
N SER A 48 -5.73 12.71 -2.89
CA SER A 48 -6.19 13.84 -3.70
C SER A 48 -6.77 13.43 -5.05
N CYS A 49 -6.26 12.37 -5.67
CA CYS A 49 -6.66 11.96 -7.03
C CYS A 49 -7.08 10.50 -7.15
N ASP A 50 -7.27 9.80 -6.03
CA ASP A 50 -7.74 8.41 -5.92
C ASP A 50 -6.94 7.39 -6.75
N THR A 51 -5.72 7.75 -7.15
CA THR A 51 -4.88 6.92 -8.01
C THR A 51 -4.16 5.89 -7.15
N PRO A 52 -4.40 4.58 -7.38
CA PRO A 52 -3.69 3.54 -6.65
C PRO A 52 -2.26 3.44 -7.17
N GLN A 53 -1.28 3.45 -6.26
CA GLN A 53 0.12 3.30 -6.61
C GLN A 53 0.63 1.87 -6.40
N ALA A 54 0.14 1.18 -5.38
CA ALA A 54 0.39 -0.25 -5.18
C ALA A 54 -0.83 -0.92 -4.58
N GLN A 55 -1.06 -2.19 -4.92
CA GLN A 55 -2.14 -3.01 -4.41
C GLN A 55 -1.62 -4.44 -4.21
N LEU A 56 -2.03 -5.07 -3.13
CA LEU A 56 -1.75 -6.49 -2.84
C LEU A 56 -2.86 -7.38 -3.42
N TRP A 57 -2.55 -8.63 -3.77
CA TRP A 57 -3.46 -9.53 -4.51
C TRP A 57 -3.56 -10.89 -3.85
#